data_AF-A0A2X2JJ25-F1
#
_entry.id   AF-A0A2X2JJ25-F1
#
_cell.length_a   1.000
_cell.length_b   1.000
_cell.length_c   1.000
_cell.angle_alpha   90.00
_cell.angle_beta   90.00
_cell.angle_gamma   90.00
#
_symmetry.space_group_name_H-M   'P 1'
#
loop_
_entity.id
_entity.type
_entity.pdbx_description
1 polymer ?
#
loop_
_entity_poly.entity_id
_entity_poly.type
_entity_poly.pdbx_seq_one_letter_code
_entity_poly.pdbx_strand_id
1 'polypeptide(L)'
;MDDPKAEQSIKKYINGNLDRIAERNGGINGFYGVFDLHLAKNLKVYKKHGIEASIDIFNVANLLKKTWGVGHNLGKQNLYAIKSFDATSQQYIYNMSSGVGVSNLNGNPYQVQLGLRYAF
;
A
#
# COMPACT_ATOMS: atom_id res chain seq x y z
N MET A 1 1.30 0.09 23.77
CA MET A 1 1.27 0.30 22.29
C MET A 1 1.82 -0.97 21.63
N ASP A 2 1.16 -2.09 21.91
CA ASP A 2 1.80 -3.41 21.81
C ASP A 2 1.30 -4.23 20.63
N ASP A 3 0.62 -3.60 19.67
CA ASP A 3 0.24 -4.29 18.45
C ASP A 3 1.48 -4.42 17.54
N PRO A 4 1.99 -5.63 17.29
CA PRO A 4 3.13 -5.84 16.40
C PRO A 4 2.80 -5.49 14.94
N LYS A 5 1.53 -5.41 14.57
CA LYS A 5 1.06 -5.13 13.19
C LYS A 5 0.91 -3.64 12.89
N ALA A 6 1.02 -2.77 13.89
CA ALA A 6 0.94 -1.33 13.67
C ALA A 6 2.21 -0.79 13.01
N GLU A 7 2.03 0.01 11.95
CA GLU A 7 3.09 0.62 11.16
C GLU A 7 4.04 1.46 12.03
N GLN A 8 5.33 1.36 11.73
CA GLN A 8 6.39 2.01 12.52
C GLN A 8 6.30 3.54 12.45
N SER A 9 5.77 4.09 11.34
CA SER A 9 5.52 5.53 11.15
C SER A 9 4.52 6.08 12.17
N ILE A 10 3.45 5.34 12.46
CA ILE A 10 2.44 5.74 13.46
C ILE A 10 2.99 5.61 14.87
N LYS A 11 3.76 4.55 15.16
CA LYS A 11 4.44 4.42 16.47
C LYS A 11 5.39 5.59 16.73
N LYS A 12 6.16 6.01 15.73
CA LYS A 12 7.07 7.17 15.81
C LYS A 12 6.30 8.49 15.96
N TYR A 13 5.20 8.65 15.22
CA TYR A 13 4.36 9.85 15.28
C TYR A 13 3.67 10.02 16.64
N ILE A 14 3.12 8.95 17.21
CA ILE A 14 2.50 8.98 18.53
C ILE A 14 3.58 9.25 19.59
N ASN A 15 4.69 8.50 19.61
CA ASN A 15 5.74 8.69 20.60
C ASN A 15 6.40 10.08 20.54
N GLY A 16 6.51 10.68 19.36
CA GLY A 16 7.06 12.04 19.20
C GLY A 16 6.08 13.16 19.59
N ASN A 17 4.80 12.86 19.75
CA ASN A 17 3.73 13.82 20.07
C ASN A 17 2.95 13.46 21.34
N LEU A 18 3.47 12.57 22.19
CA LEU A 18 2.80 12.13 23.42
C LEU A 18 2.45 13.31 24.35
N ASP A 19 3.17 14.42 24.27
CA ASP A 19 2.96 15.63 25.09
C ASP A 19 2.51 16.86 24.27
N ARG A 20 2.09 16.67 23.01
CA ARG A 20 1.71 17.76 22.09
C ARG A 20 0.39 17.46 21.38
N ILE A 21 -0.36 18.50 21.04
CA ILE A 21 -1.56 18.35 20.20
C ILE A 21 -1.10 17.79 18.85
N ALA A 22 -1.55 16.57 18.52
CA ALA A 22 -1.23 15.94 17.25
C ALA A 22 -1.72 16.80 16.07
N GLU A 23 -0.82 17.11 15.14
CA GLU A 23 -1.14 17.89 13.95
C GLU A 23 -2.14 17.17 13.03
N ARG A 24 -3.08 17.93 12.46
CA ARG A 24 -4.08 17.41 11.51
C ARG A 24 -3.38 16.81 10.29
N ASN A 25 -3.67 15.56 9.97
CA ASN A 25 -3.06 14.78 8.87
C ASN A 25 -1.53 14.58 8.99
N GLY A 26 -0.96 14.62 10.20
CA GLY A 26 0.49 14.40 10.40
C GLY A 26 0.98 12.96 10.16
N GLY A 27 0.09 12.03 9.81
CA GLY A 27 0.45 10.67 9.42
C GLY A 27 1.16 10.66 8.07
N ILE A 28 2.47 10.40 8.06
CA ILE A 28 3.24 10.24 6.83
C ILE A 28 2.96 8.85 6.26
N ASN A 29 2.35 8.81 5.08
CA ASN A 29 2.20 7.59 4.30
C ASN A 29 3.46 7.36 3.46
N GLY A 30 3.95 6.13 3.38
CA GLY A 30 5.13 5.80 2.58
C GLY A 30 4.89 6.05 1.09
N PHE A 31 5.98 6.28 0.34
CA PHE A 31 5.91 6.24 -1.12
C PHE A 31 5.96 4.78 -1.58
N TYR A 32 4.94 4.35 -2.32
CA TYR A 32 4.86 3.00 -2.89
C TYR A 32 4.78 3.11 -4.40
N GLY A 33 5.58 2.30 -5.11
CA GLY A 33 5.63 2.27 -6.57
C GLY A 33 5.44 0.85 -7.09
N VAL A 34 4.91 0.75 -8.31
CA VAL A 34 4.74 -0.50 -9.04
C VAL A 34 5.67 -0.47 -10.25
N PHE A 35 6.33 -1.59 -10.54
CA PHE A 35 7.22 -1.72 -11.70
C PHE A 35 6.61 -2.69 -12.70
N ASP A 36 6.42 -2.23 -13.92
CA ASP A 36 5.88 -3.02 -15.03
C ASP A 36 6.97 -3.21 -16.11
N LEU A 37 6.98 -4.37 -16.75
CA LEU A 37 7.94 -4.75 -17.78
C LEU A 37 7.23 -5.19 -19.05
N HIS A 38 7.52 -4.51 -20.15
CA HIS A 38 7.06 -4.87 -21.49
C HIS A 38 8.26 -5.31 -22.34
N LEU A 39 8.17 -6.51 -22.93
CA LEU A 39 9.18 -7.06 -23.84
C LEU A 39 8.49 -7.50 -25.12
N ALA A 40 8.88 -6.93 -26.26
CA ALA A 40 8.40 -7.34 -27.56
C ALA A 40 9.56 -7.67 -28.50
N LYS A 41 9.40 -8.74 -29.29
CA LYS A 41 10.37 -9.17 -30.29
C LYS A 41 9.67 -9.49 -31.60
N ASN A 42 10.12 -8.82 -32.66
CA ASN A 42 9.70 -9.10 -34.02
C ASN A 42 10.65 -10.11 -34.67
N LEU A 43 10.09 -11.22 -35.15
CA LEU A 43 10.77 -12.30 -35.85
C LEU A 43 10.35 -12.24 -37.32
N LYS A 44 11.27 -11.87 -38.21
CA LYS A 44 11.02 -11.92 -39.66
C LYS A 44 11.04 -13.36 -40.13
N VAL A 45 9.93 -13.83 -40.69
CA VAL A 45 9.80 -15.20 -41.19
C VAL A 45 10.17 -15.26 -42.66
N TYR A 46 9.58 -14.40 -43.50
CA TYR A 46 9.90 -14.36 -44.93
C TYR A 46 9.46 -13.06 -45.62
N LYS A 47 10.37 -12.43 -46.37
CA LYS A 47 10.16 -11.14 -47.05
C LYS A 47 9.58 -10.06 -46.12
N LYS A 48 8.32 -9.68 -46.32
CA LYS A 48 7.62 -8.68 -45.51
C LYS A 48 6.84 -9.29 -44.32
N HIS A 49 6.72 -10.61 -44.27
CA HIS A 49 5.99 -11.31 -43.23
C HIS A 49 6.88 -11.53 -42.00
N GLY A 50 6.41 -11.04 -40.86
CA GLY A 50 7.01 -11.22 -39.55
C GLY A 50 5.97 -11.57 -38.51
N ILE A 51 6.42 -12.18 -37.41
CA ILE A 51 5.61 -12.45 -36.23
C ILE A 51 6.21 -11.66 -35.08
N GLU A 52 5.40 -10.86 -34.42
CA GLU A 52 5.77 -10.14 -33.21
C GLU A 52 5.21 -10.87 -32.00
N ALA A 53 6.12 -11.34 -31.14
CA ALA A 53 5.78 -11.92 -29.86
C ALA A 53 6.04 -10.87 -28.78
N SER A 54 5.07 -10.63 -27.90
CA SER A 54 5.21 -9.73 -26.77
C SER A 54 4.87 -10.44 -25.45
N ILE A 55 5.50 -9.97 -24.38
CA ILE A 55 5.28 -10.40 -23.02
C ILE A 55 5.19 -9.14 -22.16
N ASP A 56 4.06 -8.99 -21.49
CA ASP A 56 3.73 -7.92 -20.58
C ASP A 56 3.68 -8.50 -19.16
N ILE A 57 4.52 -8.00 -18.26
CA ILE A 57 4.55 -8.40 -16.86
C ILE A 57 4.25 -7.18 -16.00
N PHE A 58 3.08 -7.16 -15.38
CA PHE A 58 2.66 -6.11 -14.45
C PHE A 58 3.06 -6.48 -13.02
N ASN A 59 3.49 -5.48 -12.26
CA ASN A 59 3.93 -5.61 -10.87
C ASN A 59 5.08 -6.62 -10.69
N VAL A 60 6.12 -6.50 -11.51
CA VAL A 60 7.34 -7.33 -11.51
C VAL A 60 8.03 -7.31 -10.14
N ALA A 61 8.01 -6.18 -9.46
CA ALA A 61 8.59 -6.07 -8.12
C ALA A 61 7.93 -7.05 -7.13
N ASN A 62 6.62 -7.27 -7.27
CA ASN A 62 5.86 -8.22 -6.46
C ASN A 62 6.15 -9.69 -6.82
N LEU A 63 6.55 -9.97 -8.07
CA LEU A 63 7.02 -11.29 -8.52
C LEU A 63 8.33 -11.68 -7.82
N LEU A 64 9.28 -10.74 -7.73
CA LEU A 64 10.57 -10.95 -7.07
C LEU A 64 10.44 -10.99 -5.55
N LYS A 65 9.64 -10.08 -4.98
CA LYS A 65 9.37 -10.03 -3.55
C LYS A 65 7.95 -9.55 -3.28
N LYS A 66 7.16 -10.39 -2.61
CA LYS A 66 5.74 -10.13 -2.26
C LYS A 66 5.48 -8.82 -1.49
N THR A 67 6.52 -8.17 -0.97
CA THR A 67 6.44 -6.94 -0.18
C THR A 67 6.80 -5.68 -0.97
N TRP A 68 7.29 -5.79 -2.21
CA TRP A 68 7.80 -4.64 -2.98
C TRP A 68 6.79 -3.99 -3.91
N GLY A 69 5.66 -4.64 -4.17
CA GLY A 69 4.58 -4.12 -5.01
C GLY A 69 3.26 -3.94 -4.25
N VAL A 70 3.32 -3.81 -2.92
CA VAL A 70 2.15 -3.64 -2.05
C VAL A 70 2.23 -2.28 -1.38
N GLY A 71 1.21 -1.46 -1.58
CA GLY A 71 1.05 -0.19 -0.91
C GLY A 71 0.48 -0.39 0.48
N HIS A 72 1.07 0.27 1.48
CA HIS A 72 0.49 0.35 2.81
C HIS A 72 -0.17 1.72 2.93
N ASN A 73 -1.47 1.79 2.66
CA ASN A 73 -2.21 3.04 2.76
C ASN A 73 -2.95 3.11 4.11
N LEU A 74 -2.47 3.97 5.01
CA LEU A 74 -3.17 4.26 6.26
C LEU A 74 -4.30 5.26 5.97
N GLY A 75 -5.54 4.79 6.05
CA GLY A 75 -6.73 5.65 5.97
C GLY A 75 -6.89 6.54 7.21
N LYS A 76 -8.03 7.22 7.33
CA LYS A 76 -8.36 8.02 8.52
C LYS A 76 -8.38 7.13 9.77
N GLN A 77 -7.44 7.36 10.68
CA GLN A 77 -7.34 6.65 11.96
C GLN A 77 -7.93 7.54 13.07
N ASN A 78 -9.06 7.12 13.67
CA ASN A 78 -9.58 7.77 14.87
C ASN A 78 -8.84 7.18 16.08
N LEU A 79 -7.93 7.94 16.68
CA LEU A 79 -7.11 7.50 17.82
C LEU A 79 -7.93 7.24 19.09
N TYR A 80 -8.92 8.10 19.36
CA TYR A 80 -9.77 8.03 20.53
C TYR A 80 -11.23 7.91 20.15
N ALA A 81 -11.96 7.07 20.88
CA ALA A 81 -13.42 7.01 20.86
C ALA A 81 -13.96 7.26 22.26
N ILE A 82 -15.19 7.78 22.36
CA ILE A 82 -15.84 7.98 23.65
C ILE A 82 -16.32 6.61 24.14
N LYS A 83 -15.80 6.15 25.28
CA LYS A 83 -16.18 4.89 25.91
C LYS A 83 -17.43 5.07 26.77
N SER A 84 -17.45 6.11 27.59
CA SER A 84 -18.54 6.39 28.53
C SER A 84 -18.45 7.82 29.05
N PHE A 85 -19.53 8.31 29.65
CA PHE A 85 -19.54 9.56 30.39
C PHE A 85 -19.53 9.27 31.89
N ASP A 86 -18.57 9.85 32.61
CA ASP A 86 -18.53 9.82 34.06
C ASP A 86 -19.32 11.02 34.60
N ALA A 87 -20.49 10.73 35.18
CA ALA A 87 -21.38 11.75 35.71
C ALA A 87 -20.86 12.41 37.00
N THR A 88 -19.94 11.77 37.73
CA THR A 88 -19.38 12.29 38.98
C THR A 88 -18.31 13.32 38.71
N SER A 89 -17.44 13.06 37.74
CA SER A 89 -16.40 14.01 37.30
C SER A 89 -16.85 14.94 36.17
N GLN A 90 -18.05 14.72 35.62
CA GLN A 90 -18.61 15.40 34.44
C GLN A 90 -17.69 15.32 33.21
N GLN A 91 -16.99 14.20 33.05
CA GLN A 91 -15.98 14.01 32.01
C GLN A 91 -16.30 12.83 31.10
N TYR A 92 -15.95 12.96 29.83
CA TYR A 92 -16.00 11.84 28.89
C TYR A 92 -14.74 10.97 29.08
N ILE A 93 -14.95 9.69 29.32
CA ILE A 93 -13.89 8.67 29.34
C ILE A 93 -13.64 8.25 27.90
N TYR A 94 -12.42 8.46 27.43
CA TYR A 94 -11.99 8.05 26.10
C TYR A 94 -11.27 6.70 26.18
N ASN A 95 -11.52 5.82 25.21
CA ASN A 95 -10.68 4.65 24.97
C ASN A 95 -9.86 4.84 23.69
N MET A 96 -8.68 4.23 23.66
CA MET A 96 -7.90 4.12 22.44
C MET A 96 -8.61 3.14 21.50
N SER A 97 -8.85 3.57 20.25
CA SER A 97 -9.55 2.75 19.27
C SER A 97 -8.68 1.55 18.86
N SER A 98 -9.28 0.37 18.72
CA SER A 98 -8.57 -0.85 18.34
C SER A 98 -8.19 -0.84 16.86
N GLY A 99 -6.97 -1.27 16.50
CA GLY A 99 -6.49 -1.34 15.11
C GLY A 99 -5.88 -0.04 14.57
N VAL A 100 -5.68 0.97 15.44
CA VAL A 100 -5.00 2.20 15.05
C VAL A 100 -3.55 1.91 14.66
N GLY A 101 -3.20 2.28 13.43
CA GLY A 101 -1.87 2.03 12.89
C GLY A 101 -1.75 0.80 12.01
N VAL A 102 -2.80 -0.01 11.89
CA VAL A 102 -2.83 -1.14 10.96
C VAL A 102 -3.23 -0.62 9.59
N SER A 103 -2.30 -0.73 8.63
CA SER A 103 -2.53 -0.33 7.24
C SER A 103 -3.23 -1.45 6.47
N ASN A 104 -4.21 -1.10 5.64
CA ASN A 104 -4.79 -2.07 4.71
C ASN A 104 -3.84 -2.24 3.52
N LEU A 105 -3.40 -3.47 3.29
CA LEU A 105 -2.63 -3.83 2.10
C LEU A 105 -3.47 -3.55 0.86
N ASN A 106 -2.96 -2.70 -0.04
CA ASN A 106 -3.56 -2.43 -1.33
C ASN A 106 -2.57 -2.75 -2.45
N GLY A 107 -3.02 -3.47 -3.46
CA GLY A 107 -2.22 -3.84 -4.62
C GLY A 107 -2.73 -5.11 -5.30
N ASN A 108 -2.64 -5.15 -6.62
CA ASN A 108 -2.86 -6.39 -7.36
C ASN A 108 -1.62 -7.30 -7.22
N PRO A 109 -1.78 -8.63 -7.22
CA PRO A 109 -0.66 -9.54 -7.45
C PRO A 109 -0.01 -9.26 -8.82
N TYR A 110 1.03 -10.01 -9.17
CA TYR A 110 1.61 -9.92 -10.52
C TYR A 110 0.61 -10.40 -11.57
N GLN A 111 0.66 -9.82 -12.77
CA GLN A 111 -0.10 -10.29 -13.93
C GLN A 111 0.84 -10.45 -15.10
N VAL A 112 0.64 -11.50 -15.90
CA VAL A 112 1.42 -11.76 -17.11
C VAL A 112 0.47 -11.88 -18.28
N GLN A 113 0.73 -11.13 -19.33
CA GLN A 113 0.01 -11.18 -20.59
C GLN A 113 0.98 -11.51 -21.72
N LEU A 114 0.54 -12.38 -22.63
CA LEU A 114 1.29 -12.79 -23.81
C LEU A 114 0.57 -12.24 -25.04
N GLY A 115 1.30 -11.61 -25.94
CA GLY A 115 0.80 -11.10 -27.21
C GLY A 115 1.46 -11.79 -28.38
N LEU A 116 0.67 -12.07 -29.42
CA LEU A 116 1.17 -12.53 -30.71
C LEU A 116 0.48 -11.71 -31.80
N ARG A 117 1.26 -11.04 -32.64
CA ARG A 117 0.77 -10.22 -33.74
C ARG A 117 1.46 -10.58 -35.03
N TYR A 118 0.68 -10.71 -36.09
CA TYR A 118 1.21 -10.84 -37.44
C TYR A 118 1.57 -9.48 -38.02
N ALA A 119 2.78 -9.34 -38.55
CA ALA A 119 3.30 -8.14 -39.19
C ALA A 119 3.55 -8.41 -40.68
N PHE A 120 3.17 -7.47 -41.56
CA PHE A 120 3.27 -7.56 -43.02
C PHE A 120 3.96 -6.34 -43.63
#